data_AF-A0A410MEH8-F1
#
_entry.id   AF-A0A410MEH8-F1
#
_cell.length_a   1.000
_cell.length_b   1.000
_cell.length_c   1.000
_cell.angle_alpha   90.00
_cell.angle_beta   90.00
_cell.angle_gamma   90.00
#
_symmetry.space_group_name_H-M   'P 1'
#
loop_
_entity.id
_entity.type
_entity.pdbx_description
1 polymer ?
#
loop_
_entity_poly.entity_id
_entity_poly.type
_entity_poly.pdbx_seq_one_letter_code
_entity_poly.pdbx_strand_id
1 'polypeptide(L)'
;MTENEFEQFLSESFREGVYFRELRLSEKEVLSLKEHYPQASIQKTSEVNDAFSKSWYEINLMPIGKKSETLESIRNENTRLKRELESLRKLKK
;
A
#
# COMPACT_ATOMS: atom_id res chain seq x y z
N MET A 1 -22.79 4.74 12.39
CA MET A 1 -22.06 5.82 11.71
C MET A 1 -22.84 6.20 10.48
N THR A 2 -23.11 7.49 10.32
CA THR A 2 -23.68 8.08 9.10
C THR A 2 -22.59 8.21 8.03
N GLU A 3 -22.98 8.48 6.78
CA GLU A 3 -22.04 8.63 5.66
C GLU A 3 -21.05 9.78 5.88
N ASN A 4 -21.54 10.96 6.28
CA ASN A 4 -20.69 12.12 6.58
C ASN A 4 -19.69 11.86 7.72
N GLU A 5 -20.12 11.17 8.77
CA GLU A 5 -19.24 10.79 9.88
C GLU A 5 -18.11 9.86 9.41
N PHE A 6 -18.41 8.97 8.45
CA PHE A 6 -17.43 8.04 7.90
C PHE A 6 -16.43 8.75 6.98
N GLU A 7 -16.88 9.66 6.12
CA GLU A 7 -15.99 10.46 5.27
C GLU A 7 -15.04 11.34 6.08
N GLN A 8 -15.55 11.96 7.15
CA GLN A 8 -14.71 12.72 8.07
C GLN A 8 -13.67 11.81 8.74
N PHE A 9 -14.09 10.64 9.23
CA PHE A 9 -13.19 9.65 9.81
C PHE A 9 -12.09 9.22 8.82
N LEU A 10 -12.43 8.98 7.55
CA LEU A 10 -11.43 8.64 6.53
C LEU A 10 -10.45 9.80 6.28
N SER A 11 -10.98 11.02 6.14
CA SER A 11 -10.17 12.22 5.92
C SER A 11 -9.16 12.46 7.07
N GLU A 12 -9.61 12.26 8.31
CA GLU A 12 -8.75 12.35 9.48
C GLU A 12 -7.76 11.18 9.58
N SER A 13 -8.15 9.98 9.13
CA SER A 13 -7.30 8.78 9.15
C SER A 13 -6.11 8.89 8.19
N PHE A 14 -6.26 9.59 7.06
CA PHE A 14 -5.23 9.73 6.02
C PHE A 14 -4.71 11.18 5.86
N ARG A 15 -4.89 12.02 6.88
CA ARG A 15 -4.31 13.38 6.91
C ARG A 15 -2.78 13.34 6.95
N GLU A 16 -2.16 14.49 6.70
CA GLU A 16 -0.71 14.71 6.89
C GLU A 16 0.21 13.79 6.07
N GLY A 17 -0.25 13.34 4.89
CA GLY A 17 0.54 12.48 4.01
C GLY A 17 0.66 11.04 4.50
N VAL A 18 -0.22 10.60 5.39
CA VAL A 18 -0.38 9.18 5.73
C VAL A 18 -1.13 8.49 4.61
N TYR A 19 -0.49 7.53 3.96
CA TYR A 19 -1.12 6.74 2.88
C TYR A 19 -1.35 5.27 3.27
N PHE A 20 -0.81 4.83 4.39
CA PHE A 20 -0.96 3.46 4.88
C PHE A 20 -1.52 3.47 6.30
N ARG A 21 -2.59 2.72 6.54
CA ARG A 21 -3.20 2.61 7.87
C ARG A 21 -3.96 1.31 8.05
N GLU A 22 -3.92 0.77 9.27
CA GLU A 22 -4.83 -0.30 9.68
C GLU A 22 -6.09 0.28 10.31
N LEU A 23 -7.26 -0.04 9.77
CA LEU A 23 -8.57 0.44 10.25
C LEU A 23 -9.50 -0.73 10.57
N ARG A 24 -10.35 -0.53 11.58
CA ARG A 24 -11.39 -1.50 11.96
C ARG A 24 -12.73 -1.13 11.32
N LEU A 25 -13.11 -1.88 10.29
CA LEU A 25 -14.23 -1.56 9.42
C LEU A 25 -15.21 -2.73 9.35
N SER A 26 -16.47 -2.41 9.12
CA SER A 26 -17.50 -3.34 8.63
C SER A 26 -17.38 -3.50 7.12
N GLU A 27 -17.99 -4.54 6.56
CA GLU A 27 -17.99 -4.74 5.10
C GLU A 27 -18.62 -3.55 4.35
N LYS A 28 -19.68 -2.96 4.89
CA LYS A 28 -20.31 -1.75 4.32
C LYS A 28 -19.33 -0.57 4.28
N GLU A 29 -18.61 -0.33 5.37
CA GLU A 29 -17.60 0.73 5.44
C GLU A 29 -16.43 0.46 4.48
N VAL A 30 -16.03 -0.80 4.27
CA VAL A 30 -15.02 -1.17 3.26
C VAL A 30 -15.49 -0.85 1.84
N LEU A 31 -16.77 -1.11 1.52
CA LEU A 31 -17.34 -0.75 0.22
C LEU A 31 -17.31 0.77 0.00
N SER A 32 -17.79 1.55 0.98
CA SER A 32 -17.75 3.01 0.91
C SER A 32 -16.31 3.55 0.83
N LEU A 33 -15.35 2.95 1.54
CA LEU A 33 -13.94 3.31 1.42
C LEU A 33 -13.42 3.08 0.00
N LYS A 34 -13.80 1.95 -0.63
CA LYS A 34 -13.39 1.61 -1.99
C LYS A 34 -14.03 2.54 -3.04
N GLU A 35 -15.24 3.02 -2.80
CA GLU A 35 -15.88 4.05 -3.63
C GLU A 35 -15.16 5.40 -3.50
N HIS A 36 -14.79 5.79 -2.28
CA HIS A 36 -14.12 7.06 -2.00
C HIS A 36 -12.63 7.06 -2.44
N TYR A 37 -11.95 5.93 -2.30
CA TYR A 37 -10.57 5.71 -2.77
C TYR A 37 -10.48 4.51 -3.72
N PRO A 38 -10.89 4.66 -5.01
CA PRO A 38 -10.93 3.55 -5.97
C PRO A 38 -9.61 2.82 -6.16
N GLN A 39 -8.49 3.52 -6.02
CA GLN A 39 -7.14 2.98 -6.20
C GLN A 39 -6.56 2.35 -4.94
N ALA A 40 -7.25 2.41 -3.80
CA ALA A 40 -6.75 1.85 -2.55
C ALA A 40 -6.60 0.33 -2.64
N SER A 41 -5.48 -0.17 -2.12
CA SER A 41 -5.32 -1.58 -1.75
C SER A 41 -5.93 -1.77 -0.37
N ILE A 42 -6.77 -2.79 -0.21
CA ILE A 42 -7.44 -3.11 1.04
C ILE A 42 -7.26 -4.60 1.30
N GLN A 43 -6.60 -4.95 2.39
CA GLN A 43 -6.34 -6.33 2.77
C GLN A 43 -6.88 -6.59 4.18
N LYS A 44 -7.73 -7.61 4.32
CA LYS A 44 -8.24 -8.04 5.63
C LYS A 44 -7.12 -8.75 6.39
N THR A 45 -6.83 -8.33 7.62
CA THR A 45 -5.75 -8.89 8.45
C THR A 45 -6.24 -9.75 9.62
N SER A 46 -7.54 -9.73 9.93
CA SER A 46 -8.12 -10.54 10.99
C SER A 46 -9.42 -11.24 10.55
N GLU A 47 -9.68 -12.44 11.06
CA GLU A 47 -10.99 -13.08 10.97
C GLU A 47 -12.01 -12.34 11.86
N VAL A 48 -13.30 -12.35 11.45
CA VAL A 48 -14.39 -11.65 12.16
C VAL A 48 -14.52 -12.25 13.55
N ASN A 49 -14.28 -11.46 14.61
CA ASN A 49 -14.23 -12.00 15.98
C ASN A 49 -15.02 -11.16 16.99
N ASP A 50 -16.08 -10.50 16.55
CA ASP A 50 -16.76 -9.53 17.40
C ASP A 50 -18.25 -9.36 17.06
N ALA A 51 -19.04 -9.10 18.12
CA ALA A 51 -20.48 -8.84 18.12
C ALA A 51 -20.94 -7.68 17.20
N PHE A 52 -20.03 -6.81 16.76
CA PHE A 52 -20.29 -5.69 15.85
C PHE A 52 -19.94 -5.97 14.37
N SER A 53 -19.55 -7.21 14.03
CA SER A 53 -19.25 -7.64 12.65
C SER A 53 -18.20 -6.77 11.94
N LYS A 54 -17.23 -6.22 12.69
CA LYS A 54 -16.08 -5.50 12.13
C LYS A 54 -14.84 -6.38 12.09
N SER A 55 -13.92 -6.05 11.19
CA SER A 55 -12.59 -6.70 11.08
C SER A 55 -11.51 -5.66 10.87
N TRP A 56 -10.25 -6.03 11.11
CA TRP A 56 -9.11 -5.20 10.80
C TRP A 56 -8.73 -5.33 9.31
N TYR A 57 -8.42 -4.19 8.72
CA TYR A 57 -8.00 -4.05 7.34
C TYR A 57 -6.78 -3.15 7.24
N GLU A 58 -5.75 -3.63 6.56
CA GLU A 58 -4.66 -2.80 6.05
C GLU A 58 -5.13 -2.07 4.79
N ILE A 59 -4.99 -0.74 4.79
CA ILE A 59 -5.37 0.12 3.68
C ILE A 59 -4.15 0.90 3.21
N ASN A 60 -3.91 0.84 1.90
CA ASN A 60 -2.87 1.63 1.24
C ASN A 60 -3.49 2.47 0.12
N LEU A 61 -3.44 3.79 0.24
CA LEU A 61 -3.97 4.74 -0.74
C LEU A 61 -3.01 5.01 -1.91
N MET A 62 -1.75 4.58 -1.81
CA MET A 62 -0.81 4.73 -2.92
C MET A 62 -1.15 3.72 -4.02
N PRO A 63 -1.19 4.16 -5.29
CA PRO A 63 -1.40 3.25 -6.39
C PRO A 63 -0.28 2.21 -6.41
N ILE A 64 -0.67 0.94 -6.50
CA ILE A 64 0.22 -0.24 -6.65
C ILE A 64 1.18 -0.05 -7.87
N GLY A 65 0.88 0.91 -8.76
CA GLY A 65 1.68 1.32 -9.91
C GLY A 65 2.93 2.17 -9.61
N LYS A 66 3.10 2.79 -8.44
CA LYS A 66 4.43 3.24 -8.00
C LYS A 66 5.15 2.07 -7.36
N LYS A 67 5.42 1.05 -8.19
CA LYS A 67 6.57 0.18 -7.97
C LYS A 67 7.78 1.09 -7.93
N SER A 68 8.20 1.51 -6.74
CA SER A 68 9.62 1.59 -6.41
C SER A 68 10.30 0.49 -7.22
N GLU A 69 11.31 0.84 -8.04
CA GLU A 69 11.92 -0.07 -9.02
C GLU A 69 11.78 -1.52 -8.60
N THR A 70 11.11 -2.35 -9.41
CA THR A 70 10.82 -3.72 -8.97
C THR A 70 12.10 -4.37 -8.50
N LEU A 71 12.04 -5.22 -7.46
CA LEU A 71 13.23 -5.94 -6.97
C LEU A 71 13.98 -6.61 -8.13
N GLU A 72 13.24 -7.07 -9.14
CA GLU A 72 13.77 -7.61 -10.38
C GLU A 72 14.52 -6.57 -11.24
N SER A 73 13.95 -5.38 -11.44
CA SER A 73 14.63 -4.25 -12.11
C SER A 73 15.93 -3.88 -11.39
N ILE A 74 15.91 -3.76 -10.06
CA ILE A 74 17.10 -3.44 -9.25
C ILE A 74 18.16 -4.55 -9.35
N ARG A 75 17.74 -5.82 -9.34
CA ARG A 75 18.64 -6.97 -9.45
C ARG A 75 19.31 -7.05 -10.83
N ASN A 76 18.54 -6.78 -11.88
CA ASN A 76 19.04 -6.75 -13.25
C ASN A 76 20.07 -5.62 -13.45
N GLU A 77 19.77 -4.42 -12.93
CA GLU A 77 20.69 -3.29 -13.01
C GLU A 77 21.99 -3.54 -12.24
N ASN A 78 21.92 -4.08 -11.03
CA ASN A 78 23.10 -4.47 -10.26
C ASN A 78 23.96 -5.50 -10.98
N THR A 79 23.33 -6.45 -11.68
CA THR A 79 24.05 -7.47 -12.45
C THR A 79 24.77 -6.83 -13.64
N ARG A 80 24.14 -5.86 -14.32
CA ARG A 80 24.76 -5.10 -15.41
C ARG A 80 25.98 -4.32 -14.92
N LEU A 81 25.81 -3.52 -13.86
CA LEU A 81 26.85 -2.68 -13.29
C LEU A 81 28.06 -3.49 -12.81
N LYS A 82 27.84 -4.67 -12.21
CA LYS A 82 28.94 -5.56 -11.81
C LYS A 82 29.79 -6.02 -12.99
N ARG A 83 29.17 -6.39 -14.11
CA ARG A 83 29.89 -6.81 -15.33
C ARG A 83 30.70 -5.66 -15.93
N GLU A 84 30.14 -4.46 -15.93
CA GLU A 84 30.81 -3.26 -16.43
C GLU A 84 32.03 -2.90 -15.57
N LEU A 85 31.90 -2.93 -14.24
CA LEU A 85 33.01 -2.72 -13.31
C LEU A 85 34.12 -3.77 -13.45
N GLU A 86 33.79 -5.04 -13.65
CA GLU A 86 34.78 -6.08 -13.91
C GLU A 86 35.54 -5.84 -15.22
N SER A 87 34.84 -5.39 -16.25
CA SER A 87 35.43 -5.09 -17.56
C SER A 87 36.39 -3.91 -17.46
N LEU A 88 35.96 -2.82 -16.80
CA LEU A 88 36.79 -1.64 -16.52
C LEU A 88 38.00 -1.97 -15.64
N ARG A 89 37.86 -2.87 -14.66
CA ARG A 89 38.98 -3.34 -13.83
C ARG A 89 40.01 -4.12 -14.62
N LYS A 90 39.59 -4.93 -15.60
CA LYS A 90 40.50 -5.66 -16.50
C LYS A 90 41.22 -4.74 -17.48
N LEU A 91 40.54 -3.69 -17.95
CA LEU A 91 41.13 -2.66 -18.83
C LEU A 91 42.16 -1.76 -18.13
N LYS A 92 42.05 -1.58 -16.82
CA LYS A 92 43.00 -0.80 -16.00
C LYS A 92 44.21 -1.61 -15.50
N LYS A 93 44.33 -2.89 -15.89
CA LYS A 93 45.41 -3.80 -15.49
C LYS A 93 46.30 -4.09 -16.67
#